data_AF-A0A064CT46-F1
#
_entry.id   AF-A0A064CT46-F1
#
_cell.length_a   1.000
_cell.length_b   1.000
_cell.length_c   1.000
_cell.angle_alpha   90.00
_cell.angle_beta   90.00
_cell.angle_gamma   90.00
#
_symmetry.space_group_name_H-M   'P 1'
#
loop_
_entity.id
_entity.type
_entity.pdbx_description
1 polymer ?
#
loop_
_entity_poly.entity_id
_entity_poly.type
_entity_poly.pdbx_seq_one_letter_code
_entity_poly.pdbx_strand_id
1 'polypeptide(L)'
;MTHALVLLLALLIGVIAGLRALTAPAVVAWGAFLGWIDVTDKWSAWVGSWITVAVLTVLLFVELVTDQLPKTPSRKTPAQFLTRLLTGAFAGAVIGSAFFHTFSSLGAGIIGAVLGTLGGYEARSRLVAANGGRDLPVAIGEDVIAVGGGFLVAYLVSLL
;
A
#
# COMPACT_ATOMS: atom_id res chain seq x y z
N MET A 1 2.43 -5.75 23.46
CA MET A 1 1.93 -5.43 22.11
C MET A 1 0.59 -6.13 21.90
N THR A 2 -0.48 -5.41 21.56
CA THR A 2 -1.76 -6.06 21.26
C THR A 2 -1.76 -6.47 19.79
N HIS A 3 -1.86 -7.77 19.54
CA HIS A 3 -1.97 -8.37 18.21
C HIS A 3 -2.97 -7.62 17.30
N ALA A 4 -4.07 -7.14 17.88
CA ALA A 4 -5.09 -6.35 17.19
C ALA A 4 -4.56 -5.05 16.54
N LEU A 5 -3.64 -4.32 17.18
CA LEU A 5 -3.08 -3.09 16.61
C LEU A 5 -2.20 -3.39 15.39
N VAL A 6 -1.40 -4.45 15.46
CA VAL A 6 -0.57 -4.90 14.33
C VAL A 6 -1.46 -5.30 13.15
N LEU A 7 -2.56 -6.03 13.40
CA LEU A 7 -3.54 -6.39 12.38
C LEU A 7 -4.24 -5.17 11.79
N LEU A 8 -4.54 -4.15 12.61
CA LEU A 8 -5.11 -2.90 12.13
C LEU A 8 -4.15 -2.18 11.18
N LEU A 9 -2.87 -2.01 11.57
CA LEU A 9 -1.88 -1.37 10.70
C LEU A 9 -1.65 -2.19 9.41
N ALA A 10 -1.62 -3.51 9.50
CA ALA A 10 -1.52 -4.40 8.34
C ALA A 10 -2.74 -4.30 7.42
N LEU A 11 -3.95 -4.15 7.98
CA LEU A 11 -5.17 -3.89 7.21
C LEU A 11 -5.10 -2.52 6.53
N LEU A 12 -4.68 -1.48 7.26
CA LEU A 12 -4.57 -0.13 6.70
C LEU A 12 -3.54 -0.05 5.58
N ILE A 13 -2.36 -0.68 5.72
CA ILE A 13 -1.39 -0.73 4.60
C ILE A 13 -1.94 -1.55 3.42
N GLY A 14 -2.75 -2.57 3.70
CA GLY A 14 -3.52 -3.28 2.69
C GLY A 14 -4.47 -2.35 1.93
N VAL A 15 -5.21 -1.49 2.62
CA VAL A 15 -6.09 -0.48 1.99
C VAL A 15 -5.28 0.43 1.06
N ILE A 16 -4.11 0.88 1.48
CA ILE A 16 -3.19 1.66 0.62
C ILE A 16 -2.79 0.87 -0.63
N ALA A 17 -2.45 -0.43 -0.49
CA ALA A 17 -2.16 -1.30 -1.63
C ALA A 17 -3.37 -1.45 -2.58
N GLY A 18 -4.59 -1.46 -2.03
CA GLY A 18 -5.83 -1.49 -2.79
C GLY A 18 -6.08 -0.22 -3.61
N LEU A 19 -5.70 0.94 -3.07
CA LEU A 19 -5.73 2.21 -3.81
C LEU A 19 -4.64 2.22 -4.90
N ARG A 20 -3.41 1.87 -4.52
CA ARG A 20 -2.24 1.83 -5.40
C ARG A 20 -1.32 0.65 -5.06
N ALA A 21 -1.10 -0.23 -6.03
CA ALA A 21 -0.45 -1.52 -5.79
C ALA A 21 1.01 -1.36 -5.34
N LEU A 22 1.77 -0.46 -5.98
CA LEU A 22 3.20 -0.32 -5.71
C LEU A 22 3.52 0.64 -4.55
N THR A 23 2.53 1.37 -4.05
CA THR A 23 2.71 2.30 -2.92
C THR A 23 3.01 1.58 -1.62
N ALA A 24 2.23 0.54 -1.29
CA ALA A 24 2.41 -0.17 -0.02
C ALA A 24 3.79 -0.85 0.12
N PRO A 25 4.30 -1.61 -0.88
CA PRO A 25 5.66 -2.16 -0.84
C PRO A 25 6.75 -1.09 -0.71
N ALA A 26 6.65 0.01 -1.47
CA ALA A 26 7.63 1.10 -1.41
C ALA A 26 7.66 1.75 -0.02
N VAL A 27 6.49 2.02 0.55
CA VAL A 27 6.33 2.59 1.88
C VAL A 27 6.91 1.69 2.96
N VAL A 28 6.65 0.38 2.95
CA VAL A 28 7.22 -0.52 3.97
C VAL A 28 8.73 -0.70 3.81
N ALA A 29 9.26 -0.61 2.58
CA ALA A 29 10.70 -0.59 2.34
C ALA A 29 11.35 0.67 2.91
N TRP A 30 10.75 1.84 2.70
CA TRP A 30 11.18 3.07 3.34
C TRP A 30 11.06 3.00 4.86
N GLY A 31 9.95 2.48 5.39
CA GLY A 31 9.76 2.29 6.83
C GLY A 31 10.81 1.37 7.44
N ALA A 32 11.19 0.30 6.76
CA ALA A 32 12.27 -0.59 7.17
C ALA A 32 13.64 0.12 7.10
N PHE A 33 13.93 0.84 6.01
CA PHE A 33 15.20 1.56 5.82
C PHE A 33 15.40 2.70 6.83
N LEU A 34 14.32 3.41 7.19
CA LEU A 34 14.33 4.48 8.18
C LEU A 34 14.28 3.96 9.63
N GLY A 35 14.20 2.64 9.83
CA GLY A 35 14.13 2.02 11.15
C GLY A 35 12.77 2.16 11.85
N TRP A 36 11.72 2.56 11.14
CA TRP A 36 10.35 2.61 11.69
C TRP A 36 9.74 1.23 11.83
N ILE A 37 10.10 0.31 10.94
CA ILE A 37 9.69 -1.09 10.97
C ILE A 37 10.94 -1.91 11.27
N ASP A 38 11.02 -2.48 12.47
CA ASP A 38 12.17 -3.31 12.84
C ASP A 38 12.13 -4.66 12.09
N VAL A 39 12.86 -4.72 10.98
CA VAL A 39 13.05 -5.92 10.17
C VAL A 39 14.35 -6.68 10.50
N THR A 40 15.10 -6.24 11.51
CA THR A 40 16.39 -6.84 11.89
C THR A 40 16.19 -8.29 12.33
N ASP A 41 17.08 -9.17 11.85
CA ASP A 41 17.07 -10.61 12.12
C ASP A 41 15.76 -11.34 11.76
N LYS A 42 14.96 -10.74 10.86
CA LYS A 42 13.71 -11.32 10.36
C LYS A 42 13.84 -11.69 8.89
N TRP A 43 12.93 -12.54 8.41
CA TRP A 43 12.87 -12.91 6.98
C TRP A 43 12.74 -11.70 6.05
N SER A 44 12.22 -10.58 6.56
CA SER A 44 11.99 -9.31 5.88
C SER A 44 13.19 -8.35 5.92
N ALA A 45 14.34 -8.73 6.49
CA ALA A 45 15.51 -7.86 6.64
C ALA A 45 15.97 -7.21 5.30
N TRP A 46 15.86 -7.95 4.19
CA TRP A 46 16.22 -7.46 2.86
C TRP A 46 15.34 -6.30 2.36
N VAL A 47 14.16 -6.11 2.94
CA VAL A 47 13.20 -5.06 2.57
C VAL A 47 13.74 -3.67 2.89
N GLY A 48 14.53 -3.55 3.96
CA GLY A 48 15.22 -2.32 4.35
C GLY A 48 16.52 -2.06 3.60
N SER A 49 16.89 -2.87 2.59
CA SER A 49 18.09 -2.60 1.77
C SER A 49 17.89 -1.38 0.88
N TRP A 50 18.93 -0.56 0.72
CA TRP A 50 18.90 0.61 -0.18
C TRP A 50 18.54 0.22 -1.62
N ILE A 51 18.93 -0.98 -2.06
CA ILE A 51 18.59 -1.51 -3.40
C ILE A 51 17.08 -1.71 -3.51
N THR A 52 16.47 -2.35 -2.51
CA THR A 52 15.03 -2.59 -2.46
C THR A 52 14.24 -1.28 -2.46
N VAL A 53 14.68 -0.31 -1.64
CA VAL A 53 14.09 1.03 -1.59
C VAL A 53 14.17 1.72 -2.94
N ALA A 54 15.34 1.71 -3.60
CA ALA A 54 15.53 2.34 -4.90
C ALA A 54 14.64 1.70 -5.97
N VAL A 55 14.63 0.37 -6.08
CA VAL A 55 13.79 -0.35 -7.05
C VAL A 55 12.31 -0.08 -6.83
N LEU A 56 11.81 -0.19 -5.60
CA LEU A 56 10.39 0.03 -5.31
C LEU A 56 9.99 1.49 -5.48
N THR A 57 10.89 2.43 -5.22
CA THR A 57 10.65 3.87 -5.48
C THR A 57 10.51 4.13 -6.98
N VAL A 58 11.40 3.56 -7.81
CA VAL A 58 11.28 3.66 -9.27
C VAL A 58 9.97 3.05 -9.75
N LEU A 59 9.61 1.86 -9.25
CA LEU A 59 8.36 1.20 -9.59
C LEU A 59 7.13 2.04 -9.19
N LEU A 60 7.14 2.66 -8.01
CA LEU A 60 6.11 3.60 -7.57
C LEU A 60 5.97 4.78 -8.53
N PHE A 61 7.08 5.40 -8.96
CA PHE A 61 7.04 6.49 -9.94
C PHE A 61 6.50 6.02 -11.30
N VAL A 62 6.88 4.83 -11.76
CA VAL A 62 6.34 4.24 -13.01
C VAL A 62 4.82 4.07 -12.88
N GLU A 63 4.33 3.54 -11.76
CA GLU A 63 2.90 3.43 -11.50
C GLU A 63 2.21 4.81 -11.52
N LEU A 64 2.81 5.83 -10.90
CA LEU A 64 2.25 7.20 -10.83
C LEU A 64 2.12 7.83 -12.20
N VAL A 65 3.14 7.68 -13.05
CA VAL A 65 3.16 8.20 -14.42
C VAL A 65 2.18 7.43 -15.31
N THR A 66 2.18 6.10 -15.23
CA THR A 66 1.33 5.26 -16.10
C THR A 66 -0.15 5.39 -15.76
N ASP A 67 -0.52 5.65 -14.51
CA ASP A 67 -1.91 5.91 -14.11
C ASP A 67 -2.49 7.21 -14.68
N GLN A 68 -1.66 8.18 -15.05
CA GLN A 68 -2.11 9.46 -15.63
C GLN A 68 -2.26 9.40 -17.16
N LEU A 69 -1.82 8.31 -17.81
CA LEU A 69 -1.90 8.19 -19.26
C LEU A 69 -3.30 7.77 -19.72
N PRO A 70 -3.86 8.37 -20.80
CA PRO A 70 -5.22 8.11 -21.28
C PRO A 70 -5.46 6.72 -21.90
N LYS A 71 -4.44 5.85 -21.92
CA LYS A 71 -4.48 4.49 -22.51
C LYS A 71 -4.27 3.37 -21.48
N THR A 72 -4.63 3.59 -20.22
CA THR A 72 -4.57 2.52 -19.22
C THR A 72 -5.77 1.57 -19.39
N PRO A 73 -5.54 0.24 -19.53
CA PRO A 73 -6.62 -0.74 -19.50
C PRO A 73 -7.38 -0.67 -18.17
N SER A 74 -8.69 -0.90 -18.22
CA SER A 74 -9.62 -0.85 -17.09
C SER A 74 -9.06 -1.43 -15.79
N ARG A 75 -9.17 -0.65 -14.68
CA ARG A 75 -8.76 -0.97 -13.30
C ARG A 75 -9.31 -2.30 -12.73
N LYS A 76 -10.21 -2.96 -13.45
CA LYS A 76 -10.86 -4.25 -13.14
C LYS A 76 -10.25 -5.44 -13.86
N THR A 77 -9.13 -5.27 -14.58
CA THR A 77 -8.43 -6.44 -15.12
C THR A 77 -8.01 -7.36 -13.95
N PRO A 78 -8.26 -8.68 -14.05
CA PRO A 78 -7.90 -9.62 -13.00
C PRO A 78 -6.43 -9.50 -12.57
N ALA A 79 -5.56 -9.15 -13.51
CA ALA A 79 -4.14 -8.91 -13.26
C ALA A 79 -3.90 -7.77 -12.25
N GLN A 80 -4.50 -6.59 -12.45
CA GLN A 80 -4.28 -5.45 -11.55
C GLN A 80 -4.86 -5.69 -10.15
N PHE A 81 -6.03 -6.36 -10.06
CA PHE A 81 -6.59 -6.75 -8.77
C PHE A 81 -5.68 -7.73 -8.02
N LEU A 82 -5.16 -8.74 -8.73
CA LEU A 82 -4.22 -9.69 -8.14
C LEU A 82 -2.93 -9.02 -7.68
N THR A 83 -2.38 -8.09 -8.46
CA THR A 83 -1.18 -7.33 -8.05
C THR A 83 -1.43 -6.57 -6.75
N ARG A 84 -2.59 -5.91 -6.58
CA ARG A 84 -2.96 -5.21 -5.33
C ARG A 84 -3.05 -6.18 -4.15
N LEU A 85 -3.61 -7.35 -4.37
CA LEU A 85 -3.74 -8.38 -3.34
C LEU A 85 -2.37 -8.87 -2.87
N LEU A 86 -1.47 -9.19 -3.82
CA LEU A 86 -0.13 -9.69 -3.53
C LEU A 86 0.74 -8.62 -2.84
N THR A 87 0.66 -7.38 -3.31
CA THR A 87 1.42 -6.26 -2.73
C THR A 87 0.90 -5.89 -1.35
N GLY A 88 -0.42 -5.91 -1.12
CA GLY A 88 -1.02 -5.73 0.20
C GLY A 88 -0.69 -6.87 1.18
N ALA A 89 -0.75 -8.11 0.71
CA ALA A 89 -0.32 -9.29 1.47
C ALA A 89 1.14 -9.17 1.92
N PHE A 90 2.01 -8.80 0.97
CA PHE A 90 3.44 -8.60 1.22
C PHE A 90 3.68 -7.48 2.23
N ALA A 91 3.10 -6.29 2.02
CA ALA A 91 3.28 -5.16 2.93
C ALA A 91 2.76 -5.46 4.35
N GLY A 92 1.59 -6.10 4.45
CA GLY A 92 1.04 -6.56 5.73
C GLY A 92 1.94 -7.60 6.41
N ALA A 93 2.52 -8.54 5.66
CA ALA A 93 3.46 -9.52 6.18
C ALA A 93 4.75 -8.86 6.70
N VAL A 94 5.27 -7.83 6.02
CA VAL A 94 6.45 -7.07 6.45
C VAL A 94 6.16 -6.35 7.78
N ILE A 95 5.04 -5.63 7.89
CA ILE A 95 4.64 -4.99 9.16
C ILE A 95 4.49 -6.05 10.27
N GLY A 96 3.79 -7.15 9.99
CA GLY A 96 3.58 -8.22 10.96
C GLY A 96 4.85 -8.93 11.40
N SER A 97 5.86 -8.99 10.52
CA SER A 97 7.12 -9.64 10.83
C SER A 97 7.86 -8.95 11.98
N ALA A 98 7.75 -7.62 12.10
CA ALA A 98 8.35 -6.83 13.18
C ALA A 98 7.90 -7.31 14.57
N PHE A 99 6.70 -7.90 14.66
CA PHE A 99 6.08 -8.37 15.90
C PHE A 99 5.77 -9.88 15.91
N PHE A 100 6.41 -10.68 15.05
CA PHE A 100 6.20 -12.14 14.94
C PHE A 100 4.75 -12.56 14.56
N HIS A 101 4.00 -11.69 13.89
CA HIS A 101 2.61 -11.92 13.47
C HIS A 101 2.46 -11.95 11.94
N THR A 102 3.45 -12.48 11.22
CA THR A 102 3.55 -12.45 9.75
C THR A 102 2.28 -12.96 9.06
N PHE A 103 1.79 -14.15 9.39
CA PHE A 103 0.68 -14.79 8.66
C PHE A 103 -0.67 -14.11 8.89
N SER A 104 -0.97 -13.73 10.12
CA SER A 104 -2.21 -13.02 10.44
C SER A 104 -2.22 -11.62 9.81
N SER A 105 -1.07 -10.95 9.78
CA SER A 105 -0.91 -9.62 9.17
C SER A 105 -0.92 -9.68 7.65
N LEU A 106 -0.41 -10.76 7.05
CA LEU A 106 -0.58 -11.07 5.63
C LEU A 106 -2.06 -11.13 5.26
N GLY A 107 -2.85 -11.90 6.02
CA GLY A 107 -4.30 -12.00 5.83
C GLY A 107 -5.00 -10.65 5.99
N ALA A 108 -4.63 -9.87 7.00
CA ALA A 108 -5.14 -8.52 7.19
C ALA A 108 -4.81 -7.59 6.00
N GLY A 109 -3.59 -7.68 5.45
CA GLY A 109 -3.16 -6.94 4.26
C GLY A 109 -3.96 -7.31 3.01
N ILE A 110 -4.27 -8.60 2.82
CA ILE A 110 -5.16 -9.08 1.74
C ILE A 110 -6.54 -8.45 1.90
N ILE A 111 -7.14 -8.54 3.09
CA ILE A 111 -8.47 -7.98 3.37
C ILE A 111 -8.48 -6.47 3.12
N GLY A 112 -7.45 -5.77 3.61
CA GLY A 112 -7.26 -4.34 3.36
C GLY A 112 -7.21 -4.02 1.87
N ALA A 113 -6.46 -4.78 1.07
CA ALA A 113 -6.35 -4.56 -0.37
C ALA A 113 -7.68 -4.73 -1.11
N VAL A 114 -8.51 -5.70 -0.70
CA VAL A 114 -9.88 -5.86 -1.22
C VAL A 114 -10.72 -4.63 -0.88
N LEU A 115 -10.72 -4.20 0.38
CA LEU A 115 -11.47 -3.04 0.85
C LEU A 115 -11.04 -1.74 0.15
N GLY A 116 -9.72 -1.52 0.02
CA GLY A 116 -9.16 -0.36 -0.66
C GLY A 116 -9.50 -0.34 -2.15
N THR A 117 -9.47 -1.50 -2.83
CA THR A 117 -9.80 -1.55 -4.26
C THR A 117 -11.29 -1.25 -4.52
N LEU A 118 -12.18 -1.89 -3.76
CA LEU A 118 -13.62 -1.71 -3.95
C LEU A 118 -14.08 -0.32 -3.46
N GLY A 119 -13.62 0.09 -2.28
CA GLY A 119 -13.93 1.39 -1.69
C GLY A 119 -13.36 2.55 -2.49
N GLY A 120 -12.12 2.46 -2.95
CA GLY A 120 -11.47 3.48 -3.78
C GLY A 120 -12.17 3.66 -5.13
N TYR A 121 -12.56 2.56 -5.78
CA TYR A 121 -13.32 2.62 -7.03
C TYR A 121 -14.67 3.32 -6.88
N GLU A 122 -15.44 2.96 -5.84
CA GLU A 122 -16.75 3.56 -5.58
C GLU A 122 -16.62 5.05 -5.20
N ALA A 123 -15.67 5.38 -4.33
CA ALA A 123 -15.41 6.75 -3.92
C ALA A 123 -15.00 7.63 -5.11
N ARG A 124 -14.09 7.14 -5.97
CA ARG A 124 -13.67 7.84 -7.18
C ARG A 124 -14.84 8.06 -8.14
N SER A 125 -15.64 7.03 -8.40
CA SER A 125 -16.81 7.12 -9.28
C SER A 125 -17.78 8.23 -8.83
N ARG A 126 -18.08 8.28 -7.54
CA ARG A 126 -18.97 9.31 -6.95
C ARG A 126 -18.35 10.71 -6.99
N LEU A 127 -17.06 10.84 -6.68
CA LEU A 127 -16.36 12.12 -6.68
C LEU A 127 -16.22 12.69 -8.09
N VAL A 128 -15.93 11.86 -9.09
CA VAL A 128 -15.87 12.28 -10.49
C VAL A 128 -17.24 12.73 -10.99
N ALA A 129 -18.30 12.00 -10.64
CA ALA A 129 -19.67 12.41 -10.95
C ALA A 129 -20.04 13.76 -10.30
N ALA A 130 -19.63 13.98 -9.05
CA ALA A 130 -19.86 15.23 -8.33
C ALA A 130 -19.02 16.41 -8.85
N ASN A 131 -17.82 16.13 -9.39
CA ASN A 131 -16.87 17.13 -9.88
C ASN A 131 -17.04 17.46 -11.38
N GLY A 132 -18.22 17.20 -11.94
CA GLY A 132 -18.53 17.50 -13.34
C GLY A 132 -17.73 16.67 -14.35
N GLY A 133 -17.30 15.46 -13.99
CA GLY A 133 -16.55 14.55 -14.87
C GLY A 133 -15.05 14.79 -14.93
N ARG A 134 -14.50 15.69 -14.10
CA ARG A 134 -13.05 15.97 -14.05
C ARG A 134 -12.32 14.92 -13.20
N ASP A 135 -11.78 13.90 -13.87
CA ASP A 135 -11.09 12.76 -13.24
C ASP A 135 -9.69 13.09 -12.69
N LEU A 136 -8.94 13.97 -13.36
CA LEU A 136 -7.54 14.27 -13.01
C LEU A 136 -7.36 14.84 -11.58
N PRO A 137 -8.16 15.84 -11.11
CA PRO A 137 -8.01 16.35 -9.74
C PRO A 137 -8.33 15.31 -8.67
N VAL A 138 -9.29 14.41 -8.93
CA VAL A 138 -9.67 13.34 -8.01
C VAL A 138 -8.55 12.29 -7.94
N ALA A 139 -7.96 11.94 -9.08
CA ALA A 139 -6.84 11.01 -9.15
C ALA A 139 -5.61 11.51 -8.36
N ILE A 140 -5.26 12.79 -8.51
CA ILE A 140 -4.14 13.39 -7.78
C ILE A 140 -4.40 13.38 -6.26
N GLY A 141 -5.64 13.68 -5.84
CA GLY A 141 -6.03 13.61 -4.44
C GLY A 141 -5.92 12.19 -3.86
N GLU A 142 -6.36 11.18 -4.62
CA GLU A 142 -6.22 9.77 -4.28
C GLU A 142 -4.75 9.37 -4.10
N ASP A 143 -3.87 9.83 -4.99
CA ASP A 143 -2.42 9.57 -4.92
C ASP A 143 -1.78 10.18 -3.67
N VAL A 144 -2.11 11.43 -3.33
CA VAL A 144 -1.61 12.09 -2.11
C VAL A 144 -2.07 11.35 -0.86
N ILE A 145 -3.33 10.92 -0.81
CA ILE A 145 -3.87 10.15 0.31
C ILE A 145 -3.19 8.78 0.41
N ALA A 146 -2.97 8.09 -0.71
CA ALA A 146 -2.34 6.79 -0.73
C ALA A 146 -0.87 6.87 -0.23
N VAL A 147 -0.10 7.81 -0.76
CA VAL A 147 1.31 7.98 -0.36
C VAL A 147 1.40 8.49 1.08
N GLY A 148 0.70 9.57 1.42
CA GLY A 148 0.75 10.16 2.76
C GLY A 148 0.20 9.22 3.84
N GLY A 149 -0.93 8.57 3.56
CA GLY A 149 -1.53 7.56 4.45
C GLY A 149 -0.63 6.33 4.62
N GLY A 150 0.03 5.88 3.55
CA GLY A 150 1.03 4.82 3.62
C GLY A 150 2.17 5.16 4.57
N PHE A 151 2.84 6.31 4.35
CA PHE A 151 3.94 6.72 5.23
C PHE A 151 3.50 6.94 6.67
N LEU A 152 2.29 7.47 6.90
CA LEU A 152 1.71 7.58 8.24
C LEU A 152 1.57 6.20 8.89
N VAL A 153 1.02 5.21 8.18
CA VAL A 153 0.90 3.84 8.70
C VAL A 153 2.27 3.26 9.04
N ALA A 154 3.26 3.40 8.16
CA ALA A 154 4.62 2.92 8.40
C ALA A 154 5.28 3.60 9.61
N TYR A 155 5.06 4.91 9.80
CA TYR A 155 5.54 5.62 10.98
C TYR A 155 4.82 5.17 12.26
N LEU A 156 3.50 4.94 12.21
CA LEU A 156 2.75 4.44 13.36
C LEU A 156 3.22 3.06 13.83
N VAL A 157 3.83 2.26 12.95
CA VAL A 157 4.47 0.99 13.33
C VAL A 157 5.60 1.22 14.33
N SER A 158 6.36 2.32 14.24
CA SER A 158 7.48 2.60 15.16
C SER A 158 7.02 3.05 16.55
N LEU A 159 5.74 3.34 16.73
CA LEU A 159 5.14 3.73 18.00
C LEU A 159 4.56 2.53 18.76
N LEU A 160 4.62 1.34 18.16
CA LEU A 160 4.24 0.07 18.77
C LEU A 160 5.49 -0.56 19.41
#